data_AF-A0A9C7QA22-F1
#
_entry.id   AF-A0A9C7QA22-F1
#
_cell.length_a   1.000
_cell.length_b   1.000
_cell.length_c   1.000
_cell.angle_alpha   90.00
_cell.angle_beta   90.00
_cell.angle_gamma   90.00
#
_symmetry.space_group_name_H-M   'P 1'
#
loop_
_entity.id
_entity.type
_entity.pdbx_description
1 polymer ?
#
loop_
_entity_poly.entity_id
_entity_poly.type
_entity_poly.pdbx_seq_one_letter_code
_entity_poly.pdbx_strand_id
1 'polypeptide(L)'
;MSNTSVRETVSTLRESREAIHEGRIAIAEARVELRARYDRAQRRIDDIDRALDLLQEEGPETDLRELFGLLDSDGESPERAVGDRPDEEVGEAPAIPSR
;
A
#
# COMPACT_ATOMS: atom_id res chain seq x y z
N MET A 1 36.90 14.87 -23.99
CA MET A 1 35.99 13.74 -23.71
C MET A 1 35.79 12.95 -25.00
N SER A 2 35.78 11.62 -24.96
CA SER A 2 35.56 10.80 -26.15
C SER A 2 34.07 10.72 -26.49
N ASN A 3 33.73 10.54 -27.77
CA ASN A 3 32.35 10.31 -28.22
C ASN A 3 31.71 9.09 -27.53
N THR A 4 32.51 8.12 -27.10
CA THR A 4 32.07 6.96 -26.31
C THR A 4 31.52 7.37 -24.95
N SER A 5 32.22 8.26 -24.23
CA SER A 5 31.80 8.75 -22.91
C SER A 5 30.51 9.57 -22.97
N VAL A 6 30.29 10.34 -24.03
CA VAL A 6 29.03 11.06 -24.25
C VAL A 6 27.88 10.08 -24.52
N ARG A 7 28.11 9.04 -25.32
CA ARG A 7 27.09 8.02 -25.64
C ARG A 7 26.68 7.23 -24.39
N GLU A 8 27.64 6.82 -23.57
CA GLU A 8 27.39 6.14 -22.30
C GLU A 8 26.58 7.03 -21.36
N THR A 9 26.95 8.31 -21.21
CA THR A 9 26.21 9.28 -20.37
C THR A 9 24.77 9.48 -20.86
N VAL A 10 24.53 9.46 -22.17
CA VAL A 10 23.18 9.56 -22.73
C VAL A 10 22.39 8.26 -22.50
N SER A 11 23.03 7.09 -22.56
CA SER A 11 22.40 5.80 -22.24
C SER A 11 21.92 5.77 -20.80
N THR A 12 22.81 6.10 -19.86
CA THR A 12 22.48 6.09 -18.42
C THR A 12 21.39 7.11 -18.09
N LEU A 13 21.40 8.28 -18.72
CA LEU A 13 20.33 9.27 -18.55
C LEU A 13 18.99 8.77 -19.08
N ARG A 14 18.99 8.03 -20.19
CA ARG A 14 17.78 7.43 -20.76
C ARG A 14 17.22 6.34 -19.84
N GLU A 15 18.07 5.45 -19.37
CA GLU A 15 17.71 4.39 -18.41
C GLU A 15 17.18 4.99 -17.10
N SER A 16 17.84 6.02 -16.57
CA SER A 16 17.37 6.74 -15.38
C SER A 16 16.00 7.37 -15.59
N ARG A 17 15.75 7.96 -16.76
CA ARG A 17 14.44 8.55 -17.10
C ARG A 17 13.34 7.50 -17.17
N GLU A 18 13.64 6.33 -17.72
CA GLU A 18 12.71 5.20 -17.81
C GLU A 18 12.36 4.67 -16.41
N ALA A 19 13.36 4.43 -15.56
CA ALA A 19 13.17 4.03 -14.17
C ALA A 19 12.33 5.05 -13.36
N ILE A 20 12.57 6.36 -13.56
CA ILE A 20 11.75 7.41 -12.92
C ILE A 20 10.30 7.36 -13.43
N HIS A 21 10.09 7.08 -14.71
CA HIS A 21 8.75 6.97 -15.27
C HIS A 21 7.98 5.80 -14.67
N GLU A 22 8.61 4.62 -14.62
CA GLU A 22 8.05 3.42 -14.01
C GLU A 22 7.76 3.62 -12.52
N GLY A 23 8.71 4.22 -11.78
CA GLY A 23 8.51 4.54 -10.36
C GLY A 23 7.32 5.47 -10.12
N ARG A 24 7.06 6.42 -11.03
CA ARG A 24 5.88 7.29 -10.95
C ARG A 24 4.57 6.55 -11.17
N ILE A 25 4.55 5.55 -12.05
CA ILE A 25 3.39 4.69 -12.28
C ILE A 25 3.11 3.86 -11.02
N ALA A 26 4.13 3.19 -10.48
CA ALA A 26 3.99 2.40 -9.26
C ALA A 26 3.47 3.21 -8.07
N ILE A 27 3.97 4.45 -7.89
CA ILE A 27 3.46 5.35 -6.85
C ILE A 27 2.00 5.72 -7.07
N ALA A 28 1.58 5.96 -8.33
CA ALA A 28 0.19 6.28 -8.63
C ALA A 28 -0.75 5.11 -8.30
N GLU A 29 -0.35 3.89 -8.65
CA GLU A 29 -1.10 2.66 -8.36
C GLU A 29 -1.20 2.42 -6.85
N ALA A 30 -0.08 2.51 -6.13
CA ALA A 30 -0.05 2.36 -4.67
C ALA A 30 -0.94 3.37 -3.95
N ARG A 31 -1.05 4.61 -4.48
CA ARG A 31 -1.95 5.63 -3.92
C ARG A 31 -3.42 5.27 -4.11
N VAL A 32 -3.80 4.74 -5.27
CA VAL A 32 -5.17 4.27 -5.54
C VAL A 32 -5.53 3.12 -4.60
N GLU A 33 -4.63 2.16 -4.45
CA GLU A 33 -4.84 1.03 -3.56
C GLU A 33 -4.97 1.47 -2.09
N LEU A 34 -4.07 2.33 -1.62
CA LEU A 34 -4.12 2.87 -0.27
C LEU A 34 -5.43 3.63 -0.02
N ARG A 35 -5.91 4.39 -1.00
CA ARG A 35 -7.20 5.06 -0.89
C ARG A 35 -8.35 4.06 -0.78
N ALA A 36 -8.37 3.02 -1.60
CA ALA A 36 -9.37 1.97 -1.53
C ALA A 36 -9.35 1.19 -0.21
N ARG A 37 -8.16 1.00 0.39
CA ARG A 37 -8.01 0.42 1.74
C ARG A 37 -8.59 1.35 2.80
N TYR A 38 -8.32 2.65 2.72
CA TYR A 38 -8.88 3.64 3.63
C TYR A 38 -10.41 3.72 3.53
N ASP A 39 -10.96 3.76 2.31
CA ASP A 39 -12.42 3.83 2.11
C ASP A 39 -13.14 2.56 2.59
N ARG A 40 -12.47 1.39 2.56
CA ARG A 40 -12.95 0.15 3.22
C ARG A 40 -12.92 0.27 4.74
N ALA A 41 -11.77 0.69 5.30
CA ALA A 41 -11.64 0.86 6.74
C ALA A 41 -12.67 1.85 7.31
N GLN A 42 -12.97 2.93 6.57
CA GLN A 42 -13.99 3.89 6.96
C GLN A 42 -15.39 3.26 6.99
N ARG A 43 -15.78 2.52 5.94
CA ARG A 43 -17.07 1.80 5.92
C ARG A 43 -17.20 0.84 7.09
N ARG A 44 -16.14 0.11 7.42
CA ARG A 44 -16.11 -0.77 8.58
C ARG A 44 -16.32 -0.03 9.91
N ILE A 45 -15.74 1.16 10.06
CA ILE A 45 -15.96 2.00 11.24
C ILE A 45 -17.41 2.43 11.31
N ASP A 46 -17.96 2.92 10.18
CA ASP A 46 -19.36 3.37 10.12
C ASP A 46 -20.33 2.22 10.44
N ASP A 47 -20.05 1.00 9.98
CA ASP A 47 -20.86 -0.19 10.28
C ASP A 47 -20.74 -0.63 11.74
N ILE A 48 -19.55 -0.50 12.36
CA ILE A 48 -19.35 -0.71 13.80
C ILE A 48 -20.14 0.32 14.61
N ASP A 49 -20.09 1.60 14.23
CA ASP A 49 -20.82 2.66 14.91
C ASP A 49 -22.33 2.39 14.89
N ARG A 50 -22.88 1.98 13.73
CA ARG A 50 -24.29 1.56 13.63
C ARG A 50 -24.61 0.35 14.52
N ALA A 51 -23.72 -0.65 14.56
CA ALA A 51 -23.93 -1.81 15.42
C ALA A 51 -23.91 -1.44 16.91
N LEU A 52 -23.06 -0.47 17.31
CA LEU A 52 -23.04 0.07 18.66
C LEU A 52 -24.32 0.86 18.98
N ASP A 53 -24.85 1.62 18.03
CA ASP A 53 -26.11 2.35 18.18
C ASP A 53 -27.28 1.38 18.39
N LEU A 54 -27.39 0.32 17.57
CA LEU A 54 -28.40 -0.73 17.76
C LEU A 54 -28.33 -1.38 19.15
N LEU A 55 -27.12 -1.73 19.60
CA LEU A 55 -26.92 -2.28 20.94
C LEU A 55 -27.30 -1.30 22.05
N GLN A 56 -27.14 0.00 21.84
CA GLN A 56 -27.53 1.02 22.81
C GLN A 56 -29.05 1.23 22.85
N GLU A 57 -29.71 1.18 21.70
CA GLU A 57 -31.15 1.38 21.58
C GLU A 57 -31.96 0.17 22.03
N GLU A 58 -31.58 -1.04 21.59
CA GLU A 58 -32.35 -2.27 21.80
C GLU A 58 -31.79 -3.13 22.94
N GLY A 59 -30.53 -2.94 23.32
CA GLY A 59 -29.89 -3.65 24.42
C GLY A 59 -29.93 -5.17 24.24
N PRO A 60 -30.47 -5.94 25.20
CA PRO A 60 -30.51 -7.40 25.10
C PRO A 60 -31.48 -7.93 24.04
N GLU A 61 -32.39 -7.09 23.54
CA GLU A 61 -33.36 -7.47 22.50
C GLU A 61 -32.83 -7.25 21.08
N THR A 62 -31.60 -6.75 20.93
CA THR A 62 -30.98 -6.48 19.62
C THR A 62 -31.00 -7.72 18.73
N ASP A 63 -31.49 -7.59 17.49
CA ASP A 63 -31.42 -8.70 16.52
C ASP A 63 -29.97 -8.98 16.14
N LEU A 64 -29.43 -10.08 16.69
CA LEU A 64 -28.07 -10.52 16.42
C LEU A 64 -27.83 -10.79 14.93
N ARG A 65 -28.85 -11.15 14.15
CA ARG A 65 -28.70 -11.37 12.70
C ARG A 65 -28.43 -10.06 11.97
N GLU A 66 -29.14 -9.01 12.34
CA GLU A 66 -28.92 -7.67 11.80
C GLU A 66 -27.55 -7.14 12.22
N LEU A 67 -27.20 -7.30 13.48
CA LEU A 67 -25.89 -6.90 14.02
C LEU A 67 -24.72 -7.61 13.33
N PHE A 68 -24.79 -8.94 13.16
CA PHE A 68 -23.76 -9.66 12.42
C PHE A 68 -23.75 -9.32 10.93
N GLY A 69 -24.90 -9.02 10.34
CA GLY A 69 -25.00 -8.56 8.95
C GLY A 69 -24.28 -7.24 8.70
N LEU A 70 -24.32 -6.30 9.66
CA LEU A 70 -23.56 -5.05 9.60
C LEU A 70 -22.05 -5.28 9.72
N LEU A 71 -21.60 -6.25 10.53
CA LEU A 71 -20.18 -6.47 10.79
C LEU A 71 -19.48 -7.37 9.74
N ASP A 72 -20.25 -8.13 8.96
CA ASP A 72 -19.75 -9.07 7.93
C ASP A 72 -19.76 -8.49 6.51
N SER A 73 -20.21 -7.24 6.35
CA SER A 73 -20.33 -6.52 5.08
C SER A 73 -19.01 -6.37 4.30
N ASP A 74 -17.86 -6.50 4.98
CA ASP A 74 -16.52 -6.27 4.43
C ASP A 74 -15.69 -7.58 4.27
N GLY A 75 -16.33 -8.71 3.98
CA GLY A 75 -15.74 -10.05 3.78
C GLY A 75 -14.59 -10.20 2.74
N GLU A 76 -13.99 -9.12 2.25
CA GLU A 76 -12.65 -9.13 1.65
C GLU A 76 -11.64 -8.60 2.67
N SER A 77 -11.20 -9.49 3.56
CA SER A 77 -9.89 -9.34 4.19
C SER A 77 -8.89 -9.07 3.08
N PRO A 78 -8.22 -7.90 3.00
CA PRO A 78 -7.08 -7.81 2.13
C PRO A 78 -6.10 -8.84 2.68
N GLU A 79 -5.78 -9.82 1.84
CA GLU A 79 -4.63 -10.68 2.06
C GLU A 79 -3.51 -9.81 2.61
N ARG A 80 -2.87 -10.31 3.67
CA ARG A 80 -1.66 -9.73 4.21
C ARG A 80 -0.67 -9.48 3.07
N ALA A 81 -0.63 -8.26 2.55
CA ALA A 81 0.57 -7.70 1.95
C ALA A 81 1.51 -7.31 3.10
N VAL A 82 1.84 -8.30 3.94
CA VAL A 82 2.90 -8.25 4.92
C VAL A 82 3.90 -9.30 4.45
N GLY A 83 4.85 -8.88 3.62
CA GLY A 83 6.00 -9.73 3.28
C GLY A 83 6.27 -9.92 1.79
N ASP A 84 6.35 -8.84 1.01
CA ASP A 84 7.17 -8.89 -0.21
C ASP A 84 8.09 -7.66 -0.25
N ARG A 85 8.96 -7.59 0.75
CA ARG A 85 10.31 -7.07 0.48
C ARG A 85 11.09 -8.30 0.04
N PRO A 86 11.56 -8.40 -1.23
CA PRO A 86 12.71 -9.24 -1.44
C PRO A 86 13.82 -8.62 -0.59
N ASP A 87 14.32 -9.39 0.38
CA ASP A 87 15.66 -9.18 0.90
C ASP A 87 16.64 -9.40 -0.27
N GLU A 88 16.72 -8.43 -1.18
CA GLU A 88 17.81 -8.34 -2.13
C GLU A 88 18.87 -7.43 -1.53
N GLU A 89 20.04 -8.04 -1.36
CA GLU A 89 21.27 -7.45 -0.85
C GLU A 89 21.44 -6.00 -1.30
N VAL A 90 21.38 -5.08 -0.33
CA VAL A 90 21.93 -3.75 -0.52
C VAL A 90 23.44 -3.95 -0.69
N GLY A 91 23.87 -3.79 -1.94
CA GLY A 91 25.24 -4.01 -2.39
C GLY A 91 26.28 -3.41 -1.45
N GLU A 92 27.37 -4.18 -1.33
CA GLU A 92 28.63 -3.86 -0.69
C GLU A 92 28.93 -2.35 -0.65
N ALA A 93 28.91 -1.78 0.55
CA ALA A 93 29.35 -0.41 0.78
C ALA A 93 30.83 -0.29 0.33
N PRO A 94 31.20 0.74 -0.45
CA PRO A 94 32.59 0.89 -0.87
C PRO A 94 33.47 1.13 0.36
N ALA A 95 34.46 0.27 0.54
CA ALA A 95 35.44 0.39 1.61
C ALA A 95 36.15 1.75 1.52
N ILE A 96 35.90 2.61 2.51
CA ILE A 96 36.67 3.85 2.69
C ILE A 96 38.01 3.43 3.32
N PRO A 97 39.16 3.66 2.66
CA PRO A 97 40.45 3.38 3.29
C PRO A 97 40.69 4.39 4.40
N SER A 98 40.70 3.91 5.64
CA SER A 98 41.20 4.67 6.78
C SER A 98 42.69 4.93 6.60
N ARG A 99 43.08 6.21 6.57
CA ARG A 99 44.47 6.65 6.73
C ARG A 99 44.89 6.58 8.18
#